data_AF-A0A371S1B1-F1
#
_entry.id   AF-A0A371S1B1-F1
#
_cell.length_a   1.000
_cell.length_b   1.000
_cell.length_c   1.000
_cell.angle_alpha   90.00
_cell.angle_beta   90.00
_cell.angle_gamma   90.00
#
_symmetry.space_group_name_H-M   'P 1'
#
loop_
_entity.id
_entity.type
_entity.pdbx_description
1 polymer ?
#
loop_
_entity_poly.entity_id
_entity_poly.type
_entity_poly.pdbx_seq_one_letter_code
_entity_poly.pdbx_strand_id
1 'polypeptide(L)'
;MVTEIIVFGIVWGALFIYFLTPFTSLVTFKSYKGIDVAFKHVFIDSLIKIVMHKKAILALLMLVITLVFIWSYYSQLEWYNLAHGVGEVSTKPKLLGIYYIVSVIIYSALLYLLLALRRTLVLIKIP
;
A
#
# COMPACT_ATOMS: atom_id res chain seq x y z
N MET A 1 21.19 -4.27 -4.08
CA MET A 1 20.03 -3.37 -4.32
C MET A 1 18.73 -4.08 -4.71
N VAL A 2 18.72 -4.94 -5.74
CA VAL A 2 17.45 -5.56 -6.21
C VAL A 2 16.85 -6.50 -5.16
N THR A 3 17.68 -7.32 -4.50
CA THR A 3 17.24 -8.26 -3.46
C THR A 3 16.61 -7.54 -2.27
N GLU A 4 17.20 -6.43 -1.83
CA GLU A 4 16.74 -5.61 -0.71
C GLU A 4 15.38 -4.97 -1.02
N ILE A 5 15.18 -4.50 -2.26
CA ILE A 5 13.90 -3.95 -2.73
C ILE A 5 12.83 -5.05 -2.77
N ILE A 6 13.17 -6.26 -3.23
CA ILE A 6 12.25 -7.40 -3.25
C ILE A 6 11.86 -7.80 -1.83
N VAL A 7 12.83 -7.95 -0.93
CA VAL A 7 12.59 -8.30 0.47
C VAL A 7 11.74 -7.24 1.16
N PHE A 8 12.07 -5.96 0.95
CA PHE A 8 11.26 -4.85 1.44
C PHE A 8 9.83 -4.96 0.90
N GLY A 9 9.66 -5.10 -0.42
CA GLY A 9 8.34 -5.21 -1.05
C GLY A 9 7.49 -6.35 -0.48
N ILE A 10 8.07 -7.53 -0.28
CA ILE A 10 7.36 -8.69 0.27
C ILE A 10 7.00 -8.46 1.74
N VAL A 11 7.96 -8.10 2.59
CA VAL A 11 7.75 -7.97 4.04
C VAL A 11 6.83 -6.79 4.34
N TRP A 12 7.12 -5.63 3.74
CA TRP A 12 6.30 -4.42 3.88
C TRP A 12 4.91 -4.64 3.31
N GLY A 13 4.79 -5.26 2.12
CA GLY A 13 3.51 -5.56 1.50
C GLY A 13 2.65 -6.53 2.32
N ALA A 14 3.23 -7.60 2.86
CA ALA A 14 2.54 -8.54 3.73
C ALA A 14 2.01 -7.87 5.01
N LEU A 15 2.83 -7.01 5.63
CA LEU A 15 2.43 -6.26 6.82
C LEU A 15 1.33 -5.24 6.50
N PHE A 16 1.42 -4.57 5.34
CA PHE A 16 0.40 -3.64 4.88
C PHE A 16 -0.95 -4.35 4.65
N ILE A 17 -0.95 -5.51 3.98
CA ILE A 17 -2.13 -6.36 3.82
C ILE A 17 -2.69 -6.80 5.18
N TYR A 18 -1.82 -7.19 6.11
CA TYR A 18 -2.21 -7.58 7.45
C TYR A 18 -2.96 -6.45 8.18
N PHE A 19 -2.45 -5.22 8.13
CA PHE A 19 -3.13 -4.08 8.74
C PHE A 19 -4.42 -3.69 8.03
N LEU A 20 -4.49 -3.80 6.71
CA LEU A 20 -5.70 -3.55 5.93
C LEU A 20 -6.77 -4.65 6.09
N THR A 21 -6.40 -5.84 6.56
CA THR A 21 -7.35 -6.92 6.77
C THR A 21 -8.08 -6.73 8.11
N PRO A 22 -9.42 -6.58 8.13
CA PRO A 22 -10.16 -6.47 9.39
C PRO A 22 -10.18 -7.82 10.14
N PHE A 23 -9.81 -7.83 11.43
CA PHE A 23 -9.70 -9.05 12.25
C PHE A 23 -10.98 -9.46 12.98
N THR A 24 -11.83 -8.47 13.30
CA THR A 24 -13.05 -8.70 14.07
C THR A 24 -14.18 -8.97 13.11
N SER A 25 -14.46 -10.26 12.93
CA SER A 25 -15.46 -10.86 12.03
C SER A 25 -15.05 -10.71 10.56
N LEU A 26 -15.04 -11.73 9.70
CA LEU A 26 -16.23 -12.55 9.43
C LEU A 26 -17.52 -11.73 9.63
N VAL A 27 -17.47 -10.41 9.32
CA VAL A 27 -18.63 -9.51 9.26
C VAL A 27 -19.56 -10.31 8.41
N THR A 28 -20.57 -10.87 9.08
CA THR A 28 -21.49 -11.87 8.55
C THR A 28 -21.59 -11.58 7.10
N PHE A 29 -20.86 -12.37 6.28
CA PHE A 29 -20.85 -12.15 4.85
C PHE A 29 -22.29 -12.51 4.52
N LYS A 30 -23.18 -11.51 4.59
CA LYS A 30 -24.56 -11.61 4.16
C LYS A 30 -24.35 -11.85 2.69
N SER A 31 -24.22 -13.13 2.36
CA SER A 31 -24.11 -13.60 1.01
C SER A 31 -25.28 -12.94 0.33
N TYR A 32 -24.97 -12.03 -0.58
CA TYR A 32 -25.97 -11.38 -1.38
C TYR A 32 -26.51 -12.49 -2.31
N LYS A 33 -27.39 -13.34 -1.77
CA LYS A 33 -28.12 -14.39 -2.48
C LYS A 33 -29.22 -13.69 -3.26
N GLY A 34 -28.82 -13.00 -4.32
CA GLY A 34 -29.68 -12.33 -5.27
C GLY A 34 -28.85 -12.09 -6.51
N ILE A 35 -29.28 -12.67 -7.63
CA ILE A 35 -28.55 -12.74 -8.91
C ILE A 35 -28.25 -11.35 -9.51
N ASP A 36 -28.82 -10.27 -8.95
CA ASP A 36 -28.71 -8.90 -9.46
C ASP A 36 -27.95 -7.91 -8.56
N VAL A 37 -27.13 -8.36 -7.62
CA VAL A 37 -26.21 -7.41 -6.96
C VAL A 37 -25.05 -7.10 -7.89
N ALA A 38 -25.20 -6.02 -8.65
CA ALA A 38 -24.17 -5.54 -9.56
C ALA A 38 -22.83 -5.44 -8.80
N PHE A 39 -21.82 -6.18 -9.27
CA PHE A 39 -20.45 -6.27 -8.72
C PHE A 39 -19.92 -4.92 -8.19
N LYS A 40 -20.22 -3.83 -8.92
CA LYS A 40 -19.92 -2.45 -8.55
C LYS A 40 -20.32 -2.09 -7.11
N HIS A 41 -21.53 -2.44 -6.68
CA HIS A 41 -22.02 -2.12 -5.33
C HIS A 41 -21.23 -2.86 -4.24
N VAL A 42 -20.96 -4.16 -4.44
CA VAL A 42 -20.18 -4.96 -3.48
C VAL A 42 -18.72 -4.54 -3.45
N PHE A 43 -18.17 -4.14 -4.60
CA PHE A 43 -16.81 -3.63 -4.71
C PHE A 43 -16.63 -2.30 -3.96
N ILE A 44 -17.56 -1.35 -4.16
CA ILE A 44 -17.54 -0.07 -3.44
C ILE A 44 -17.70 -0.28 -1.93
N ASP A 45 -18.62 -1.15 -1.50
CA ASP A 45 -18.78 -1.49 -0.08
C ASP A 45 -17.50 -2.12 0.51
N SER A 46 -16.84 -2.98 -0.25
CA SER A 46 -15.58 -3.61 0.14
C SER A 46 -14.45 -2.58 0.32
N LEU A 47 -14.33 -1.61 -0.59
CA LEU A 47 -13.38 -0.49 -0.49
C LEU A 47 -13.59 0.29 0.82
N ILE A 48 -14.82 0.77 1.04
CA ILE A 48 -15.14 1.59 2.22
C ILE A 48 -14.84 0.82 3.51
N LYS A 49 -15.28 -0.44 3.60
CA LYS A 49 -15.09 -1.25 4.81
C LYS A 49 -13.62 -1.61 5.08
N ILE A 50 -12.73 -1.58 4.08
CA ILE A 50 -11.29 -1.80 4.28
C ILE A 50 -10.60 -0.53 4.82
N VAL A 51 -11.14 0.67 4.60
CA VAL A 51 -10.56 1.90 5.14
C VAL A 51 -11.15 2.26 6.51
N MET A 52 -12.40 1.89 6.76
CA MET A 52 -13.13 2.30 7.97
C MET A 52 -12.82 1.48 9.22
N HIS A 53 -11.99 0.42 9.16
CA HIS A 53 -11.65 -0.35 10.36
C HIS A 53 -10.44 0.24 11.11
N LYS A 54 -10.43 0.07 12.43
CA LYS A 54 -9.39 0.62 13.33
C LYS A 54 -7.94 0.30 12.96
N LYS A 55 -7.68 -0.83 12.27
CA LYS A 55 -6.32 -1.22 11.85
C LYS A 55 -5.89 -0.56 10.54
N ALA A 56 -6.79 -0.02 9.73
CA ALA A 56 -6.44 0.76 8.54
C ALA A 56 -5.62 2.00 8.90
N ILE A 57 -5.84 2.56 10.09
CA ILE A 57 -5.02 3.65 10.64
C ILE A 57 -3.55 3.23 10.78
N LEU A 58 -3.27 1.98 11.18
CA LEU A 58 -1.91 1.47 11.28
C LEU A 58 -1.28 1.32 9.88
N ALA A 59 -2.05 0.89 8.88
CA ALA A 59 -1.58 0.83 7.49
C ALA A 59 -1.25 2.24 6.96
N LEU A 60 -2.12 3.21 7.23
CA LEU A 60 -1.89 4.61 6.84
C LEU A 60 -0.67 5.20 7.54
N LEU A 61 -0.54 4.99 8.85
CA LEU A 61 0.61 5.45 9.62
C LEU A 61 1.92 4.82 9.13
N MET A 62 1.91 3.51 8.86
CA MET A 62 3.04 2.81 8.26
C MET A 62 3.41 3.37 6.88
N LEU A 63 2.43 3.68 6.03
CA LEU A 63 2.67 4.33 4.74
C LEU A 63 3.29 5.72 4.92
N VAL A 64 2.70 6.58 5.75
CA VAL A 64 3.22 7.93 6.02
C VAL A 64 4.66 7.88 6.54
N ILE A 65 4.94 7.01 7.52
CA ILE A 65 6.29 6.81 8.05
C ILE A 65 7.24 6.42 6.92
N THR A 66 6.86 5.45 6.09
CA THR A 66 7.67 4.98 4.96
C THR A 66 8.01 6.13 3.99
N LEU A 67 7.01 6.95 3.63
CA LEU A 67 7.22 8.08 2.72
C LEU A 67 8.15 9.15 3.32
N VAL A 68 7.98 9.45 4.62
CA VAL A 68 8.85 10.39 5.35
C VAL A 68 10.29 9.87 5.41
N PHE A 69 10.48 8.58 5.68
CA PHE A 69 11.81 7.96 5.69
C PHE A 69 12.50 8.03 4.32
N ILE A 70 11.78 7.70 3.25
CA ILE A 70 12.31 7.80 1.87
C ILE A 70 12.72 9.25 1.58
N TRP A 71 11.83 10.21 1.86
CA TRP A 71 12.13 11.63 1.63
C TRP A 71 13.34 12.11 2.43
N SER A 72 13.38 11.78 3.72
CA SER A 72 14.47 12.16 4.63
C SER A 72 15.81 11.58 4.16
N TYR A 73 15.85 10.29 3.81
CA TYR A 73 17.05 9.63 3.32
C TYR A 73 17.61 10.30 2.06
N TYR A 74 16.79 10.50 1.04
CA TYR A 74 17.24 11.10 -0.22
C TYR A 74 17.58 12.58 -0.10
N SER A 75 16.94 13.31 0.83
CA SER A 75 17.31 14.69 1.14
C SER A 75 18.66 14.79 1.83
N GLN A 76 18.94 13.88 2.78
CA GLN A 76 20.24 13.81 3.46
C GLN A 76 21.34 13.35 2.52
N LEU A 77 21.05 12.42 1.61
CA LEU A 77 22.03 11.93 0.63
C LEU A 77 22.48 13.04 -0.33
N GLU A 78 21.55 13.90 -0.76
CA GLU A 78 21.90 15.07 -1.57
C GLU A 78 22.82 16.03 -0.79
N TRP A 79 22.47 16.35 0.46
CA TRP A 79 23.28 17.21 1.30
C TRP A 79 24.67 16.62 1.58
N TYR A 80 24.74 15.32 1.84
CA TYR A 80 25.99 14.59 2.06
C TYR A 80 26.90 14.65 0.84
N ASN A 81 26.37 14.40 -0.35
CA ASN A 81 27.12 14.44 -1.61
C ASN A 81 27.71 15.84 -1.86
N LEU A 82 26.90 16.89 -1.64
CA LEU A 82 27.35 18.29 -1.74
C LEU A 82 28.47 18.60 -0.74
N ALA A 83 28.32 18.17 0.51
CA ALA A 83 29.30 18.43 1.57
C ALA A 83 30.64 17.71 1.34
N HIS A 84 30.64 16.55 0.67
CA HIS A 84 31.84 15.76 0.41
C HIS A 84 32.43 15.98 -1.00
N GLY A 85 31.91 16.95 -1.75
CA GLY A 85 32.41 17.27 -3.09
C GLY A 85 32.22 16.12 -4.09
N VAL A 86 31.28 15.21 -3.83
CA VAL A 86 30.86 14.21 -4.81
C VAL A 86 30.21 15.00 -5.94
N GLY A 87 30.85 15.02 -7.12
CA GLY A 87 30.41 15.79 -8.29
C GLY A 87 29.00 15.42 -8.78
N GLU A 88 28.56 15.98 -9.90
CA GLU A 88 27.23 15.67 -10.47
C GLU A 88 27.06 14.16 -10.69
N VAL A 89 26.39 13.52 -9.72
CA VAL A 89 26.01 12.11 -9.83
C VAL A 89 25.00 12.01 -10.95
N SER A 90 25.16 11.03 -11.85
CA SER A 90 24.29 10.80 -13.02
C SER A 90 22.79 10.82 -12.68
N THR A 91 22.42 10.49 -11.44
CA THR A 91 21.05 10.59 -10.92
C THR A 91 20.97 11.53 -9.72
N LYS A 92 20.14 12.57 -9.83
CA LYS A 92 19.83 13.51 -8.74
C LYS A 92 19.10 12.77 -7.60
N PRO A 93 19.66 12.71 -6.36
CA PRO A 93 19.09 11.93 -5.26
C PRO A 93 17.63 12.26 -4.94
N LYS A 94 17.26 13.55 -4.95
CA LYS A 94 15.86 13.98 -4.75
C LYS A 94 14.90 13.41 -5.79
N LEU A 95 15.29 13.42 -7.07
CA LEU A 95 14.45 12.88 -8.14
C LEU A 95 14.23 11.37 -7.96
N LEU A 96 15.30 10.67 -7.58
CA LEU A 96 15.22 9.24 -7.25
C LEU A 96 14.27 9.00 -6.07
N GLY A 97 14.34 9.82 -5.01
CA GLY A 97 13.40 9.77 -3.89
C GLY A 97 11.95 9.97 -4.29
N ILE A 98 11.65 10.88 -5.22
CA ILE A 98 10.30 11.08 -5.76
C ILE A 98 9.82 9.81 -6.47
N TYR A 99 10.66 9.17 -7.31
CA TYR A 99 10.30 7.92 -7.97
C TYR A 99 9.99 6.81 -6.97
N TYR A 100 10.75 6.68 -5.89
CA TYR A 100 10.46 5.71 -4.83
C TYR A 100 9.14 6.01 -4.11
N ILE A 101 8.87 7.28 -3.75
CA ILE A 101 7.61 7.70 -3.13
C ILE A 101 6.42 7.33 -4.02
N VAL A 102 6.46 7.72 -5.30
CA VAL A 102 5.40 7.42 -6.27
C VAL A 102 5.21 5.91 -6.43
N SER A 103 6.30 5.15 -6.52
CA SER A 103 6.26 3.70 -6.64
C SER A 103 5.59 3.04 -5.42
N VAL A 104 5.92 3.48 -4.20
CA VAL A 104 5.33 2.96 -2.96
C VAL A 104 3.84 3.31 -2.88
N ILE A 105 3.44 4.52 -3.28
CA ILE A 105 2.02 4.91 -3.33
C ILE A 105 1.25 4.03 -4.31
N ILE A 106 1.76 3.84 -5.52
CA ILE A 106 1.14 2.98 -6.54
C ILE A 106 1.05 1.54 -6.03
N TYR A 107 2.13 1.00 -5.46
CA TYR A 107 2.14 -0.34 -4.90
C TYR A 107 1.09 -0.52 -3.79
N SER A 108 0.99 0.46 -2.88
CA SER A 108 0.00 0.47 -1.80
C SER A 108 -1.44 0.48 -2.34
N ALA A 109 -1.69 1.31 -3.36
CA ALA A 109 -2.99 1.40 -4.02
C ALA A 109 -3.37 0.08 -4.69
N LEU A 110 -2.41 -0.58 -5.37
CA LEU A 110 -2.61 -1.90 -5.97
C LEU A 110 -2.95 -2.96 -4.90
N LEU A 111 -2.21 -3.01 -3.79
CA LEU A 111 -2.51 -3.93 -2.70
C LEU A 111 -3.90 -3.71 -2.11
N TYR A 112 -4.29 -2.45 -1.93
CA TYR A 112 -5.62 -2.07 -1.46
C TYR A 112 -6.73 -2.51 -2.43
N LEU A 113 -6.56 -2.26 -3.73
CA LEU A 113 -7.51 -2.68 -4.76
C LEU A 113 -7.62 -4.20 -4.85
N LEU A 114 -6.49 -4.92 -4.79
CA LEU A 114 -6.46 -6.38 -4.78
C LEU A 114 -7.17 -6.95 -3.56
N LEU A 115 -7.02 -6.34 -2.38
CA LEU A 115 -7.71 -6.76 -1.18
C LEU A 115 -9.23 -6.53 -1.28
N ALA A 116 -9.65 -5.38 -1.82
CA ALA A 116 -11.06 -5.08 -2.08
C ALA A 116 -11.66 -6.04 -3.11
N LEU A 117 -10.93 -6.35 -4.18
CA LEU A 117 -11.32 -7.32 -5.20
C LEU A 117 -11.48 -8.72 -4.59
N ARG A 118 -10.48 -9.20 -3.83
CA ARG A 118 -10.54 -10.50 -3.14
C ARG A 118 -11.77 -10.57 -2.24
N ARG A 119 -12.02 -9.54 -1.44
CA ARG A 119 -13.19 -9.47 -0.55
C ARG A 119 -14.50 -9.51 -1.33
N THR A 120 -14.56 -8.81 -2.45
CA THR A 120 -15.72 -8.76 -3.34
C THR A 120 -16.00 -10.12 -3.97
N LEU A 121 -14.97 -10.82 -4.47
CA LEU A 121 -15.10 -12.16 -5.03
C LEU A 121 -15.59 -13.18 -3.99
N VAL A 122 -15.08 -13.11 -2.75
CA VAL A 122 -15.55 -13.95 -1.63
C VAL A 122 -17.02 -13.65 -1.29
N LEU A 123 -17.45 -12.39 -1.37
CA LEU A 123 -18.81 -11.93 -1.06
C LEU A 123 -19.85 -12.33 -2.10
N ILE A 124 -19.49 -12.23 -3.38
CA ILE A 124 -20.38 -12.56 -4.51
C ILE A 124 -20.46 -14.09 -4.72
N LYS A 125 -19.44 -14.83 -4.28
CA LYS A 125 -19.25 -16.28 -4.45
C LYS A 125 -19.21 -16.71 -5.92
N ILE A 126 -18.02 -17.08 -6.36
CA ILE A 126 -17.85 -18.24 -7.25
C ILE A 126 -17.49 -19.41 -6.29
N PRO A 127 -18.09 -20.61 -6.42
CA PRO A 127 -17.66 -21.80 -5.68
C PRO A 127 -16.17 -22.09 -5.84
#